data_AF-A0A3B9UU22-F1
#
_entry.id   AF-A0A3B9UU22-F1
#
_cell.length_a   1.000
_cell.length_b   1.000
_cell.length_c   1.000
_cell.angle_alpha   90.00
_cell.angle_beta   90.00
_cell.angle_gamma   90.00
#
_symmetry.space_group_name_H-M   'P 1'
#
loop_
_entity.id
_entity.type
_entity.pdbx_description
1 polymer ?
#
loop_
_entity_poly.entity_id
_entity_poly.type
_entity_poly.pdbx_seq_one_letter_code
_entity_poly.pdbx_strand_id
1 'polypeptide(L)' 'AAENQRFVISSNNASKNQQCPTMLISPKGQVIEEVVSSDLEIIKKTIDIDDISNWYLNQCRSDIVKIVSNI' A
#
# COMPACT_ATOMS: atom_id res chain seq x y z
N ALA A 1 -1.57 1.40 4.25
CA ALA A 1 -2.08 0.05 3.95
C ALA A 1 -3.09 -0.39 5.01
N ALA A 2 -2.69 -0.57 6.28
CA ALA A 2 -3.62 -0.97 7.34
C ALA A 2 -4.78 0.03 7.57
N GLU A 3 -4.47 1.34 7.57
CA GLU A 3 -5.45 2.40 7.79
C GLU A 3 -6.60 2.38 6.77
N ASN A 4 -6.29 2.19 5.49
CA ASN A 4 -7.29 2.18 4.43
C ASN A 4 -7.70 0.76 3.99
N GLN A 5 -7.11 -0.28 4.59
CA GLN A 5 -7.32 -1.69 4.25
C GLN A 5 -7.22 -1.93 2.73
N ARG A 6 -6.15 -1.39 2.14
CA ARG A 6 -5.79 -1.57 0.72
C ARG A 6 -4.38 -2.14 0.62
N PHE A 7 -4.13 -2.88 -0.47
CA PHE A 7 -2.77 -3.17 -0.88
C PHE A 7 -2.05 -1.86 -1.22
N VAL A 8 -0.78 -1.76 -0.83
CA VAL A 8 0.10 -0.67 -1.24
C VAL A 8 1.24 -1.26 -2.03
N ILE A 9 1.43 -0.75 -3.25
CA ILE A 9 2.54 -1.09 -4.13
C ILE A 9 3.36 0.18 -4.28
N SER A 10 4.63 0.14 -3.89
CA SER A 10 5.60 1.19 -4.16
C SER A 10 6.64 0.69 -5.15
N SER A 11 7.13 1.59 -5.99
CA SER A 11 8.27 1.35 -6.86
C SER A 11 9.24 2.50 -6.71
N ASN A 12 10.48 2.19 -6.41
CA ASN A 12 11.52 3.14 -6.12
C ASN A 12 12.78 2.81 -6.92
N ASN A 13 13.50 3.85 -7.33
CA ASN A 13 14.83 3.72 -7.89
C ASN A 13 15.84 3.87 -6.74
N ALA A 14 16.57 2.81 -6.41
CA ALA A 14 17.58 2.89 -5.37
C ALA A 14 18.95 3.25 -5.97
N SER A 15 19.79 3.89 -5.16
CA SER A 15 21.19 4.13 -5.51
C SER A 15 22.07 3.69 -4.35
N LYS A 16 23.38 3.56 -4.59
CA LYS A 16 24.35 3.20 -3.53
C LYS A 16 24.31 4.15 -2.32
N ASN A 17 23.85 5.39 -2.53
CA ASN A 17 23.80 6.44 -1.50
C ASN A 17 22.39 6.65 -0.92
N GLN A 18 21.37 5.93 -1.41
CA GLN A 18 19.99 6.09 -0.96
C GLN A 18 19.25 4.76 -1.06
N GLN A 19 18.93 4.18 0.09
CA GLN A 19 18.08 3.01 0.19
C GLN A 19 16.62 3.44 0.09
N CYS A 20 15.97 3.11 -1.03
CA CYS A 20 14.54 3.30 -1.22
C CYS A 20 13.94 1.96 -1.69
N PRO A 21 13.31 1.19 -0.78
CA PRO A 21 12.77 -0.12 -1.12
C PRO A 21 11.56 -0.03 -2.06
N THR A 22 11.49 -0.95 -3.02
CA THR A 22 10.25 -1.26 -3.74
C THR A 22 9.49 -2.29 -2.92
N MET A 23 8.22 -2.06 -2.60
CA MET A 23 7.47 -2.89 -1.66
C MET A 23 6.06 -3.22 -2.13
N LEU A 24 5.58 -4.41 -1.75
CA LEU A 24 4.18 -4.78 -1.75
C LEU A 24 3.74 -5.01 -0.30
N ILE A 25 2.71 -4.28 0.15
CA ILE A 25 2.19 -4.33 1.52
C ILE A 25 0.72 -4.73 1.49
N SER A 26 0.34 -5.66 2.36
CA SER A 26 -1.03 -6.17 2.49
C SER A 26 -2.00 -5.16 3.12
N PRO A 27 -3.33 -5.33 2.94
CA PRO A 27 -4.36 -4.57 3.67
C PRO A 27 -4.26 -4.64 5.19
N LYS A 28 -3.54 -5.63 5.74
CA LYS A 28 -3.27 -5.78 7.18
C LYS A 28 -2.01 -5.02 7.64
N GLY A 29 -1.32 -4.34 6.72
CA GLY A 29 -0.08 -3.62 6.97
C GLY A 29 1.18 -4.48 6.98
N GLN A 30 1.09 -5.73 6.49
CA GLN A 30 2.24 -6.64 6.45
C GLN A 30 3.00 -6.51 5.14
N VAL A 31 4.33 -6.52 5.18
CA VAL A 31 5.15 -6.58 3.98
C VAL A 31 5.03 -7.98 3.36
N ILE A 32 4.54 -8.04 2.12
CA ILE A 32 4.41 -9.28 1.33
C ILE A 32 5.69 -9.52 0.55
N GLU A 33 6.28 -8.45 0.00
CA GLU A 33 7.52 -8.50 -0.76
C GLU A 33 8.24 -7.15 -0.63
N GLU A 34 9.56 -7.20 -0.57
CA GLU A 34 10.42 -6.02 -0.51
C GLU A 34 11.71 -6.26 -1.29
N VAL A 35 12.09 -5.29 -2.12
CA VAL A 35 13.36 -5.28 -2.83
C VAL A 35 14.16 -4.05 -2.41
N VAL A 36 15.33 -4.31 -1.85
CA VAL A 36 16.36 -3.32 -1.53
C VAL A 36 17.59 -3.59 -2.39
N SER A 37 17.56 -3.11 -3.63
CA SER A 37 18.65 -3.32 -4.59
C SER A 37 18.91 -2.05 -5.40
N SER A 38 20.18 -1.75 -5.66
CA SER A 38 20.59 -0.70 -6.62
C SER A 38 20.56 -1.17 -8.07
N ASP A 39 20.32 -2.46 -8.29
CA ASP A 39 20.24 -3.07 -9.61
C ASP A 39 18.77 -3.16 -10.06
N LEU A 40 18.57 -3.44 -11.36
CA LEU A 40 17.23 -3.63 -11.90
C LEU A 40 16.64 -4.96 -11.40
N GLU A 41 15.50 -4.88 -10.73
CA GLU A 41 14.80 -6.03 -10.16
C GLU A 41 13.32 -6.04 -10.56
N ILE A 42 12.70 -7.22 -10.53
CA ILE A 42 11.29 -7.41 -10.89
C ILE A 42 10.56 -8.16 -9.78
N ILE A 43 9.50 -7.55 -9.24
CA ILE A 43 8.55 -8.22 -8.35
C ILE A 43 7.36 -8.71 -9.17
N LYS A 44 7.05 -10.01 -9.09
CA LYS A 44 5.84 -10.60 -9.65
C LYS A 44 5.10 -11.38 -8.56
N LYS A 45 3.88 -10.94 -8.23
CA LYS A 45 3.00 -11.59 -7.24
C LYS A 45 1.56 -11.59 -7.73
N THR A 46 0.81 -12.61 -7.30
CA THR A 46 -0.64 -12.63 -7.35
C THR A 46 -1.16 -12.15 -6.00
N ILE A 47 -2.11 -11.22 -6.00
CA ILE A 47 -2.80 -10.75 -4.80
C ILE A 47 -4.23 -11.28 -4.79
N ASP A 48 -4.72 -11.62 -3.60
CA ASP A 48 -6.13 -11.91 -3.39
C ASP A 48 -6.86 -10.59 -3.08
N ILE A 49 -7.83 -10.22 -3.92
CA ILE A 49 -8.57 -8.97 -3.73
C ILE A 49 -9.59 -9.06 -2.60
N ASP A 50 -9.94 -10.27 -2.15
CA ASP A 50 -10.90 -10.47 -1.06
C ASP A 50 -10.30 -10.08 0.31
N ASP A 51 -8.99 -9.88 0.39
CA ASP A 51 -8.31 -9.36 1.58
C ASP A 51 -8.59 -7.86 1.86
N ILE A 52 -9.16 -7.12 0.91
CA ILE A 52 -9.52 -5.70 1.13
C ILE A 52 -10.77 -5.59 1.99
N SER A 53 -10.88 -4.49 2.75
CA SER A 53 -12.07 -4.23 3.56
C SER A 53 -12.39 -2.74 3.64
N ASN A 54 -13.63 -2.41 3.97
CA ASN A 54 -14.05 -1.06 4.34
C ASN A 54 -14.37 -0.96 5.83
N TRP A 55 -14.10 -1.99 6.63
CA TRP A 55 -14.50 -2.02 8.04
C TRP A 55 -14.06 -0.78 8.81
N TYR A 56 -12.79 -0.36 8.64
CA TYR A 56 -12.27 0.85 9.30
C TYR A 56 -12.86 2.13 8.70
N LEU A 57 -12.93 2.23 7.36
CA LEU A 57 -13.49 3.38 6.66
C LEU A 57 -14.97 3.63 7.03
N ASN A 58 -15.71 2.56 7.27
CA ASN A 58 -17.12 2.60 7.69
C ASN A 58 -17.30 3.12 9.13
N GLN A 59 -16.22 3.24 9.92
CA GLN A 59 -16.26 3.88 11.24
C GLN A 59 -16.11 5.40 11.15
N CYS A 60 -15.88 5.97 9.96
CA CYS A 60 -15.69 7.41 9.80
C CYS A 60 -16.95 8.19 10.22
N ARG A 61 -16.76 9.17 11.13
CA ARG A 61 -17.79 10.11 11.59
C ARG A 61 -18.12 11.14 10.51
N SER A 62 -18.86 10.67 9.52
CA SER A 62 -19.30 11.42 8.35
C SER A 62 -20.23 12.59 8.69
N ASP A 63 -20.81 12.56 9.88
CA ASP A 63 -21.62 13.62 10.47
C ASP A 63 -20.77 14.79 11.02
N ILE A 64 -19.48 14.56 11.31
CA ILE A 64 -18.54 15.60 11.74
C ILE A 64 -17.74 16.10 10.54
N VAL A 65 -17.12 15.18 9.79
CA VAL A 65 -16.29 15.50 8.62
C VAL A 65 -16.66 14.57 7.49
N LYS A 66 -17.05 15.14 6.35
CA LYS A 66 -17.37 14.40 5.15
C LYS A 66 -16.41 14.78 4.04
N ILE A 67 -15.82 13.78 3.40
CA ILE A 67 -15.13 13.98 2.13
C ILE A 67 -16.21 14.18 1.07
N VAL A 68 -16.27 15.39 0.51
CA VAL A 68 -17.11 15.71 -0.64
C VAL A 68 -16.23 15.61 -1.88
N SER A 69 -16.70 14.87 -2.88
CA SER A 69 -16.09 14.87 -4.20
C SER A 69 -16.91 15.81 -5.07
N ASN A 70 -16.30 16.93 -5.49
CA ASN A 70 -16.89 17.79 -6.52
C ASN A 70 -16.54 17.15 -7.87
N ILE A 71 -17.38 16.21 -8.30
CA ILE A 71 -17.40 15.76 -9.70
C ILE A 71 -18.56 16.49 -10.37
#